data_AF-A0A924BIP0-F1
#
_entry.id   AF-A0A924BIP0-F1
#
_cell.length_a   1.000
_cell.length_b   1.000
_cell.length_c   1.000
_cell.angle_alpha   90.00
_cell.angle_beta   90.00
_cell.angle_gamma   90.00
#
_symmetry.space_group_name_H-M   'P 1'
#
loop_
_entity.id
_entity.type
_entity.pdbx_description
1 polymer ?
#
loop_
_entity_poly.entity_id
_entity_poly.type
_entity_poly.pdbx_seq_one_letter_code
_entity_poly.pdbx_strand_id
1 'polypeptide(L)' 'YHHIGKDKKWRIERKNLTLRNAIKRLNRKTIGFSKSVDLHDKVIGSFINMYMF' A
#
# COMPACT_ATOMS: atom_id res chain seq x y z
N TYR A 1 -22.04 23.76 -7.06
CA TYR A 1 -21.54 22.52 -6.45
C TYR A 1 -20.41 22.86 -5.49
N HIS A 2 -20.68 22.82 -4.18
CA HIS A 2 -19.72 23.15 -3.12
C HIS A 2 -18.92 21.89 -2.78
N HIS A 3 -17.66 21.80 -3.20
CA HIS A 3 -16.76 20.67 -2.93
C HIS A 3 -15.60 21.03 -1.99
N ILE A 4 -15.77 22.04 -1.11
CA ILE A 4 -14.68 22.46 -0.23
C ILE A 4 -14.62 21.51 0.98
N GLY A 5 -13.90 20.40 0.83
CA GLY A 5 -13.56 19.48 1.92
C GLY A 5 -13.63 17.99 1.57
N LYS A 6 -14.51 17.61 0.64
CA LYS A 6 -14.62 16.22 0.19
C LYS A 6 -13.34 15.77 -0.52
N ASP A 7 -12.75 16.63 -1.32
CA ASP A 7 -11.68 16.28 -2.27
C ASP A 7 -10.39 15.83 -1.57
N LYS A 8 -10.04 16.46 -0.45
CA LYS A 8 -8.89 16.05 0.38
C LYS A 8 -9.13 14.67 1.00
N LYS A 9 -10.34 14.44 1.50
CA LYS A 9 -10.72 13.15 2.11
C LYS A 9 -10.74 12.03 1.07
N TRP A 10 -11.35 12.27 -0.10
CA TRP A 10 -11.33 11.33 -1.23
C TRP A 10 -9.93 11.02 -1.72
N ARG A 11 -9.04 12.01 -1.78
CA ARG A 11 -7.65 11.79 -2.22
C ARG A 11 -6.89 10.88 -1.25
N ILE A 12 -7.12 11.01 0.06
CA ILE A 12 -6.55 10.12 1.09
C ILE A 12 -7.14 8.71 0.95
N GLU A 13 -8.46 8.59 0.81
CA GLU A 13 -9.11 7.28 0.64
C GLU A 13 -8.65 6.55 -0.62
N ARG A 14 -8.47 7.26 -1.75
CA ARG A 14 -7.93 6.67 -2.98
C ARG A 14 -6.47 6.23 -2.82
N LYS A 15 -5.64 7.01 -2.13
CA LYS A 15 -4.27 6.60 -1.81
C LYS A 15 -4.25 5.31 -0.98
N ASN A 16 -5.08 5.23 0.06
CA ASN A 16 -5.19 4.05 0.93
C ASN A 16 -5.71 2.83 0.16
N LEU A 17 -6.68 3.01 -0.74
CA LEU A 17 -7.20 1.93 -1.58
C LEU A 17 -6.12 1.38 -2.52
N THR A 18 -5.34 2.26 -3.16
CA THR A 18 -4.23 1.88 -4.03
C THR A 18 -3.15 1.11 -3.25
N LEU A 19 -2.78 1.60 -2.06
CA LEU A 19 -1.80 0.94 -1.19
C LEU A 19 -2.25 -0.48 -0.81
N ARG A 20 -3.50 -0.63 -0.34
CA ARG A 20 -4.07 -1.93 0.03
C ARG A 20 -4.06 -2.91 -1.14
N ASN A 21 -4.37 -2.46 -2.35
CA ASN A 21 -4.34 -3.29 -3.55
C ASN A 21 -2.91 -3.68 -3.94
N ALA A 22 -1.96 -2.77 -3.78
CA ALA A 22 -0.54 -3.01 -4.03
C ALA A 22 0.05 -4.04 -3.05
N ILE A 23 -0.21 -3.91 -1.75
CA ILE A 23 0.20 -4.88 -0.73
C ILE A 23 -0.41 -6.27 -1.01
N LYS A 24 -1.69 -6.34 -1.39
CA LYS A 24 -2.33 -7.63 -1.78
C LYS A 24 -1.70 -8.26 -3.03
N ARG A 25 -1.20 -7.46 -3.97
CA ARG A 25 -0.47 -7.96 -5.15
C ARG A 25 0.94 -8.42 -4.75
N LEU A 26 1.61 -7.66 -3.91
CA LEU A 26 2.92 -7.99 -3.37
C LEU A 26 2.87 -9.33 -2.63
N ASN A 27 1.95 -9.48 -1.67
CA ASN A 27 1.76 -10.73 -0.92
C ASN A 27 1.50 -11.94 -1.84
N ARG A 28 0.68 -11.78 -2.88
CA ARG A 28 0.45 -12.84 -3.88
C ARG A 28 1.68 -13.19 -4.70
N LYS A 29 2.54 -12.20 -4.99
CA LYS A 29 3.83 -12.44 -5.65
C LYS A 29 4.85 -13.07 -4.70
N THR A 30 4.85 -12.72 -3.42
CA THR A 30 5.85 -13.15 -2.43
C THR A 30 5.46 -14.41 -1.64
N ILE A 31 4.21 -14.88 -1.71
CA ILE A 31 3.72 -16.13 -1.07
C ILE A 31 4.59 -17.34 -1.42
N GLY A 32 5.25 -17.36 -2.59
CA GLY A 32 6.17 -18.42 -2.98
C GLY A 32 7.66 -18.16 -2.69
N PHE A 33 8.05 -16.93 -2.35
CA PHE A 33 9.46 -16.52 -2.32
C PHE A 33 10.13 -16.56 -0.95
N SER A 34 9.37 -16.50 0.15
CA SER A 34 9.97 -16.38 1.47
C SER A 34 9.22 -17.19 2.52
N LYS A 35 9.84 -18.26 2.99
CA LYS A 35 9.46 -18.95 4.24
C LYS A 35 9.81 -18.12 5.48
N SER A 36 10.51 -16.99 5.34
CA SER A 36 10.94 -16.13 6.44
C SER A 36 10.11 -14.85 6.53
N VAL A 37 9.43 -14.68 7.67
CA VAL A 37 8.61 -13.50 8.00
C VAL A 37 9.43 -12.21 7.97
N ASP A 38 10.68 -12.25 8.43
CA ASP A 38 11.60 -11.10 8.43
C ASP A 38 11.85 -10.49 7.04
N LEU A 39 11.90 -11.33 6.01
CA LEU A 39 12.13 -10.86 4.64
C LEU A 39 10.84 -10.25 4.06
N HIS A 40 9.68 -10.79 4.42
CA HIS A 40 8.39 -10.18 4.08
C HIS A 40 8.24 -8.81 4.71
N ASP A 41 8.53 -8.68 6.00
CA ASP A 41 8.40 -7.40 6.71
C ASP A 41 9.36 -6.33 6.16
N LYS A 42 10.60 -6.70 5.83
CA LYS A 42 11.56 -5.80 5.17
C LYS A 42 11.10 -5.37 3.78
N VAL A 43 10.57 -6.30 2.98
CA VAL A 43 10.08 -6.01 1.63
C VAL A 43 8.82 -5.13 1.69
N ILE A 44 7.89 -5.39 2.61
CA ILE A 44 6.71 -4.55 2.85
C ILE A 44 7.13 -3.17 3.33
N GLY A 45 8.08 -3.07 4.28
CA GLY A 45 8.59 -1.80 4.78
C GLY A 45 9.26 -0.96 3.69
N SER A 46 10.12 -1.57 2.87
CA SER A 46 10.76 -0.91 1.72
C SER A 46 9.74 -0.49 0.66
N PHE A 47 8.73 -1.32 0.40
CA PHE A 47 7.64 -1.02 -0.53
C PHE A 47 6.78 0.17 -0.04
N ILE A 48 6.45 0.22 1.24
CA ILE A 48 5.72 1.35 1.83
C ILE A 48 6.54 2.63 1.72
N ASN A 49 7.83 2.58 2.05
CA ASN A 49 8.73 3.73 1.99
C ASN A 49 8.79 4.30 0.55
N MET A 50 8.94 3.45 -0.46
CA MET A 50 9.04 3.88 -1.87
C MET A 50 7.72 4.42 -2.47
N TYR A 51 6.56 4.01 -1.94
CA TYR A 51 5.25 4.40 -2.52
C TYR A 51 4.50 5.47 -1.72
N MET A 52 4.85 5.69 -0.45
CA MET A 52 4.12 6.58 0.47
C MET A 52 4.88 7.86 0.85
N PHE A 53 6.22 7.84 0.84
CA PHE A 53 7.09 8.99 1.08
C PHE A 53 7.71 9.49 -0.22
#